data_AF-A0A5P1EA04-F1
#
_entry.id   AF-A0A5P1EA04-F1
#
_cell.length_a   1.000
_cell.length_b   1.000
_cell.length_c   1.000
_cell.angle_alpha   90.00
_cell.angle_beta   90.00
_cell.angle_gamma   90.00
#
_symmetry.space_group_name_H-M   'P 1'
#
loop_
_entity.id
_entity.type
_entity.pdbx_description
1 polymer ?
#
loop_
_entity_poly.entity_id
_entity_poly.type
_entity_poly.pdbx_seq_one_letter_code
_entity_poly.pdbx_strand_id
1 'polypeptide(L)'
;MGENGSGKSTLSKVIVGHPDYEITEASVVFKGENLLELKPEERSHAGLFMSFQTPNEIPGVSNMDFLLMAANVIKEKSMGNQSYLL
;
A
#
# COMPACT_ATOMS: atom_id res chain seq x y z
N MET A 1 -17.50 4.20 -11.05
CA MET A 1 -17.03 4.51 -12.43
C MET A 1 -17.24 6.00 -12.70
N GLY A 2 -16.45 6.60 -13.59
CA GLY A 2 -16.51 8.04 -13.96
C GLY A 2 -15.51 8.36 -15.09
N GLU A 3 -15.63 9.51 -15.74
CA GLU A 3 -14.81 9.89 -16.91
C GLU A 3 -13.33 10.11 -16.58
N ASN A 4 -12.43 9.99 -17.57
CA ASN A 4 -11.01 10.32 -17.37
C ASN A 4 -10.85 11.76 -16.89
N GLY A 5 -9.97 11.99 -15.92
CA GLY A 5 -9.82 13.28 -15.26
C GLY A 5 -10.74 13.52 -14.06
N SER A 6 -11.75 12.66 -13.81
CA SER A 6 -12.67 12.81 -12.66
C SER A 6 -12.06 12.51 -11.27
N GLY A 7 -10.73 12.37 -11.17
CA GLY A 7 -10.04 12.12 -9.89
C GLY A 7 -10.04 10.67 -9.38
N LYS A 8 -10.52 9.67 -10.13
CA LYS A 8 -10.53 8.26 -9.68
C LYS A 8 -9.14 7.74 -9.32
N SER A 9 -8.18 7.90 -10.24
CA SER A 9 -6.80 7.47 -10.00
C SER A 9 -6.13 8.30 -8.90
N THR A 10 -6.45 9.59 -8.84
CA THR A 10 -6.03 10.48 -7.74
C THR A 10 -6.51 9.97 -6.39
N LEU A 11 -7.78 9.61 -6.27
CA LEU A 11 -8.36 9.07 -5.02
C LEU A 11 -7.62 7.79 -4.60
N SER A 12 -7.43 6.83 -5.52
CA SER A 12 -6.70 5.60 -5.22
C SER A 12 -5.27 5.88 -4.74
N LYS A 13 -4.56 6.77 -5.43
CA LYS A 13 -3.18 7.16 -5.08
C LYS A 13 -3.07 7.88 -3.73
N VAL A 14 -4.03 8.76 -3.42
CA VAL A 14 -4.11 9.45 -2.12
C VAL A 14 -4.34 8.45 -0.97
N ILE A 15 -5.28 7.52 -1.14
CA ILE A 15 -5.60 6.51 -0.11
C ILE A 15 -4.39 5.64 0.21
N VAL A 16 -3.59 5.24 -0.78
CA VAL A 16 -2.37 4.43 -0.56
C VAL A 16 -1.15 5.24 -0.12
N GLY A 17 -1.22 6.57 -0.11
CA GLY A 17 -0.12 7.44 0.31
C GLY A 17 0.97 7.63 -0.76
N HIS A 18 0.57 7.72 -2.03
CA HIS A 18 1.50 7.98 -3.13
C HIS A 18 2.18 9.34 -2.99
N PRO A 19 3.53 9.44 -3.14
CA PRO A 19 4.29 10.66 -2.84
C PRO A 19 3.96 11.85 -3.77
N ASP A 20 3.51 11.61 -5.01
CA ASP A 20 3.10 12.67 -5.95
C ASP A 20 1.93 13.55 -5.50
N TYR A 21 1.26 13.24 -4.38
CA TYR A 21 0.08 13.96 -3.93
C TYR A 21 0.27 14.53 -2.52
N GLU A 22 -0.02 15.82 -2.39
CA GLU A 22 -0.18 16.49 -1.12
C GLU A 22 -1.66 16.49 -0.72
N ILE A 23 -1.95 16.11 0.52
CA ILE A 23 -3.30 16.15 1.06
C ILE A 23 -3.46 17.46 1.81
N THR A 24 -4.28 18.37 1.29
CA THR A 24 -4.57 19.64 1.96
C THR A 24 -5.52 19.43 3.14
N GLU A 25 -6.63 18.74 2.92
CA GLU A 25 -7.65 18.43 3.92
C GLU A 25 -8.38 17.14 3.55
N ALA A 26 -8.36 16.14 4.43
CA ALA A 26 -9.14 14.91 4.30
C ALA A 26 -9.09 14.09 5.61
N SER A 27 -9.97 13.10 5.71
CA SER A 27 -9.81 11.97 6.63
C SER A 27 -10.16 10.68 5.90
N VAL A 28 -9.42 9.61 6.18
CA VAL A 28 -9.67 8.28 5.60
C VAL A 28 -9.68 7.28 6.74
N VAL A 29 -10.86 6.83 7.14
CA VAL A 29 -11.00 5.88 8.25
C VAL A 29 -11.14 4.47 7.70
N PHE A 30 -10.30 3.56 8.18
CA PHE A 30 -10.38 2.13 7.87
C PHE A 30 -10.20 1.32 9.16
N LYS A 31 -11.15 0.42 9.44
CA LYS A 31 -11.17 -0.39 10.69
C LYS A 31 -11.05 0.44 11.98
N GLY A 32 -11.55 1.67 11.98
CA GLY A 32 -11.51 2.58 13.14
C GLY A 32 -10.24 3.42 13.26
N GLU A 33 -9.27 3.27 12.35
CA GLU A 33 -8.01 4.04 12.34
C GLU A 33 -7.99 5.03 11.18
N ASN A 34 -7.42 6.22 11.41
CA ASN A 34 -7.20 7.20 10.35
C ASN A 34 -5.94 6.82 9.56
N LEU A 35 -6.12 6.38 8.32
CA LEU A 35 -5.03 5.96 7.45
C LEU A 35 -4.09 7.10 7.08
N LEU A 36 -4.56 8.35 7.09
CA LEU A 36 -3.74 9.49 6.65
C LEU A 36 -2.59 9.82 7.62
N GLU A 37 -2.67 9.34 8.85
CA GLU A 37 -1.62 9.45 9.88
C GLU A 37 -0.55 8.34 9.75
N LEU A 38 -0.82 7.33 8.91
CA LEU A 38 0.04 6.18 8.70
C LEU A 38 0.89 6.32 7.44
N LYS A 39 2.11 5.79 7.49
CA LYS A 39 2.96 5.60 6.31
C LYS A 39 2.37 4.56 5.35
N PRO A 40 2.71 4.57 4.04
CA PRO A 40 2.17 3.63 3.07
C PRO A 40 2.30 2.14 3.48
N GLU A 41 3.43 1.75 4.05
CA GLU A 41 3.67 0.38 4.55
C GLU A 41 2.75 0.02 5.73
N GLU A 42 2.50 0.97 6.63
CA GLU A 42 1.60 0.80 7.77
C GLU A 42 0.14 0.66 7.31
N ARG A 43 -0.27 1.44 6.30
CA ARG A 43 -1.58 1.28 5.65
C ARG A 43 -1.73 -0.11 5.04
N SER A 44 -0.67 -0.61 4.38
CA SER A 44 -0.68 -1.96 3.81
C SER A 44 -0.86 -3.03 4.89
N HIS A 45 -0.15 -2.89 6.00
CA HIS A 45 -0.27 -3.79 7.13
C HIS A 45 -1.63 -3.73 7.84
N ALA A 46 -2.34 -2.60 7.80
CA ALA A 46 -3.73 -2.52 8.27
C ALA A 46 -4.69 -3.37 7.40
N GLY A 47 -4.23 -3.81 6.23
CA GLY A 47 -4.95 -4.64 5.27
C GLY A 47 -5.38 -3.90 4.01
N LEU A 48 -4.83 -2.72 3.75
CA LEU A 48 -5.06 -1.99 2.50
C LEU A 48 -4.16 -2.58 1.40
N PHE A 49 -4.76 -2.91 0.25
CA PHE A 49 -4.02 -3.36 -0.92
C PHE A 49 -4.49 -2.59 -2.15
N MET A 50 -3.54 -2.19 -2.99
CA MET A 50 -3.80 -1.64 -4.31
C MET A 50 -3.05 -2.45 -5.33
N SER A 51 -3.78 -3.00 -6.30
CA SER A 51 -3.16 -3.63 -7.45
C SER A 51 -2.53 -2.57 -8.35
N PHE A 52 -1.39 -2.93 -8.94
CA PHE A 52 -0.80 -2.14 -10.01
C PHE A 52 -1.61 -2.34 -11.29
N GLN A 53 -1.84 -1.25 -12.04
CA GLN A 53 -2.39 -1.36 -13.39
C GLN A 53 -1.37 -2.02 -14.34
N THR A 54 -0.10 -1.71 -14.15
CA THR A 54 1.04 -2.36 -14.82
C THR A 54 2.22 -2.35 -13.84
N PRO A 55 2.56 -3.48 -13.21
CA PRO A 55 3.71 -3.54 -12.33
C PRO A 55 4.99 -3.33 -13.16
N ASN A 56 5.91 -2.51 -12.65
CA ASN A 56 7.23 -2.39 -13.25
C ASN A 56 8.02 -3.68 -13.01
N GLU A 57 8.71 -4.16 -14.04
CA GLU A 57 9.60 -5.31 -13.91
C GLU A 57 10.85 -4.92 -13.12
N ILE A 58 11.24 -5.77 -12.15
CA ILE A 58 12.48 -5.63 -11.40
C ILE A 58 13.44 -6.73 -11.89
N PRO A 59 14.50 -6.40 -12.62
CA PRO A 59 15.46 -7.38 -13.11
C PRO A 59 16.01 -8.26 -11.98
N GLY A 60 15.98 -9.57 -12.17
CA GLY A 60 16.47 -10.54 -11.18
C GLY A 60 15.49 -10.88 -10.05
N VAL A 61 14.27 -10.33 -10.06
CA VAL A 61 13.21 -10.69 -9.10
C VAL A 61 12.07 -11.38 -9.84
N SER A 62 11.88 -12.67 -9.59
CA SER A 62 10.73 -13.39 -10.14
C SER A 62 9.45 -13.06 -9.38
N ASN A 63 8.30 -13.20 -10.04
CA ASN A 63 6.99 -13.06 -9.37
C ASN A 63 6.84 -14.01 -8.18
N MET A 64 7.43 -15.22 -8.27
CA MET A 64 7.38 -16.20 -7.19
C MET A 64 8.18 -15.72 -5.98
N ASP A 65 9.40 -15.23 -6.19
CA ASP A 65 10.24 -14.73 -5.11
C ASP A 65 9.62 -13.51 -4.43
N PHE A 66 9.03 -12.60 -5.21
CA PHE A 66 8.31 -11.45 -4.70
C PHE A 66 7.12 -11.86 -3.81
N LEU A 67 6.29 -12.79 -4.26
CA LEU A 67 5.12 -13.26 -3.50
C LEU A 67 5.53 -14.04 -2.24
N LEU A 68 6.58 -14.87 -2.33
CA LEU A 68 7.11 -15.59 -1.16
C LEU A 68 7.63 -14.61 -0.10
N MET A 69 8.38 -13.58 -0.52
CA MET A 69 8.87 -12.54 0.38
C MET A 69 7.71 -11.80 1.06
N ALA A 70 6.72 -11.36 0.29
CA ALA A 70 5.54 -10.68 0.82
C ALA A 70 4.76 -11.56 1.82
N ALA A 71 4.55 -12.84 1.51
CA ALA A 71 3.86 -13.78 2.39
C ALA A 71 4.63 -14.04 3.70
N ASN A 72 5.96 -14.15 3.63
CA ASN A 72 6.79 -14.36 4.81
C ASN A 72 6.73 -13.16 5.76
N VAL A 73 6.81 -11.93 5.25
CA VAL A 73 6.68 -10.71 6.06
C VAL A 73 5.34 -10.67 6.79
N ILE A 74 4.24 -11.02 6.12
CA ILE A 74 2.91 -11.06 6.75
C ILE A 74 2.85 -12.15 7.84
N LYS A 75 3.40 -13.34 7.57
CA LYS A 75 3.43 -14.46 8.51
C LYS A 75 4.27 -14.13 9.75
N GLU A 76 5.44 -13.53 9.60
CA GLU A 76 6.30 -13.18 10.73
C GLU A 76 5.70 -12.06 11.60
N LYS A 77 5.06 -11.07 10.97
CA LYS A 77 4.33 -10.03 11.69
C LYS A 77 3.19 -10.60 12.54
N SER A 78 2.43 -11.58 12.02
CA SER A 78 1.38 -12.23 12.81
C SER A 78 1.94 -13.10 13.95
N MET A 79 3.19 -13.55 13.83
CA MET A 79 3.92 -14.26 14.88
C MET A 79 4.63 -13.33 15.88
N GLY A 80 4.59 -12.00 15.69
CA GLY A 80 5.17 -11.02 16.61
C GLY A 80 6.69 -10.84 16.51
N ASN A 81 7.33 -11.35 15.45
CA ASN A 81 8.77 -11.16 15.24
C ASN A 81 9.06 -9.78 14.63
N GLN A 82 9.84 -8.95 15.33
CA GLN A 82 10.21 -7.58 14.92
C GLN A 82 11.42 -7.50 13.98
N SER A 83 11.91 -8.61 13.46
CA SER A 83 13.22 -8.70 12.83
C SER A 83 13.27 -8.23 11.37
N TYR A 84 12.66 -7.10 10.98
CA TYR A 84 12.95 -6.52 9.65
C TYR A 84 12.83 -4.99 9.60
N LEU A 85 13.98 -4.33 9.68
CA LEU A 85 14.37 -3.25 8.77
C LEU A 85 15.73 -3.68 8.19
N LEU A 86 15.72 -4.22 6.97
CA LEU A 86 16.84 -4.09 6.04
C LEU A 86 16.45 -3.03 5.02
#